data_AF-A0A183JXT0-F1
#
_entry.id   AF-A0A183JXT0-F1
#
_cell.length_a   1.000
_cell.length_b   1.000
_cell.length_c   1.000
_cell.angle_alpha   90.00
_cell.angle_beta   90.00
_cell.angle_gamma   90.00
#
_symmetry.space_group_name_H-M   'P 1'
#
loop_
_entity.id
_entity.type
_entity.pdbx_description
1 polymer ?
#
loop_
_entity_poly.entity_id
_entity_poly.type
_entity_poly.pdbx_seq_one_letter_code
_entity_poly.pdbx_strand_id
1 'polypeptide(L)'
;MSFHTKSIERILSPVAQQDAGSGTEIPDLEFRVNVVKLAVENLIKRLTPCMADMIKEVDNRQEELTIQSHSALLLRGIEQVKRLTPILISSLKLHVNTHQNHLPGAAESQANRDFLLSEMSTEIHEIIRGLQLTETDSSELFDDDLAAMHMNKAAFDSRLQFVSDWISDSNCSVAMTAGEKALNQVLNSARNLANLNQTSSNSKAIIHLCDELNDYAQSLIHLRRSGHIASVIELHYNIDETILLMLFVLIYSFDPFLFPVGFNKTLSYAPGCPRTAESRESPLNLSKCSHMATRI
;
A
#
# COMPACT_ATOMS: atom_id res chain seq x y z
N MET A 1 30.41 5.58 19.43
CA MET A 1 29.74 4.79 18.38
C MET A 1 30.33 5.21 17.05
N SER A 2 30.71 4.25 16.20
CA SER A 2 31.34 4.53 14.91
C SER A 2 30.26 4.99 13.92
N PHE A 3 30.36 6.24 13.44
CA PHE A 3 29.47 6.77 12.41
C PHE A 3 30.21 6.68 11.07
N HIS A 4 29.67 5.91 10.12
CA HIS A 4 30.40 5.53 8.90
C HIS A 4 30.34 6.56 7.76
N THR A 5 29.96 7.82 8.03
CA THR A 5 29.92 8.86 7.00
C THR A 5 30.37 10.21 7.56
N LYS A 6 31.59 10.64 7.20
CA LYS A 6 32.21 11.93 7.59
C LYS A 6 31.37 13.17 7.20
N SER A 7 30.43 13.02 6.27
CA SER A 7 29.50 14.08 5.87
C SER A 7 28.37 14.30 6.88
N ILE A 8 27.90 13.25 7.55
CA ILE A 8 26.81 13.32 8.53
C ILE A 8 27.33 13.89 9.87
N GLU A 9 28.54 13.50 10.27
CA GLU A 9 29.20 14.02 11.47
C GLU A 9 29.47 15.54 11.37
N ARG A 10 29.84 16.04 10.18
CA ARG A 10 30.08 17.47 9.94
C ARG A 10 28.79 18.32 10.00
N ILE A 11 27.63 17.70 9.78
CA ILE A 11 26.31 18.35 9.79
C ILE A 11 25.69 18.29 11.19
N LEU A 12 25.89 17.19 11.93
CA LEU A 12 25.21 16.94 13.21
C LEU A 12 26.06 17.31 14.44
N SER A 13 27.39 17.35 14.33
CA SER A 13 28.26 17.74 15.46
C SER A 13 27.99 19.15 16.00
N PRO A 14 27.66 20.18 15.19
CA PRO A 14 27.28 21.49 15.73
C PRO A 14 25.91 21.49 16.44
N VAL A 15 25.04 20.52 16.13
CA VAL A 15 23.68 20.41 16.69
C VAL A 15 23.69 19.68 18.04
N ALA A 16 24.64 18.76 18.25
CA ALA A 16 24.78 18.00 19.49
C ALA A 16 25.54 18.74 20.61
N GLN A 17 26.17 19.90 20.31
CA GLN A 17 26.95 20.66 21.28
C GLN A 17 26.18 21.79 22.00
N GLN A 18 24.87 21.88 21.81
CA GLN A 18 24.04 22.88 22.48
C GLN A 18 23.22 22.25 23.60
N ASP A 19 23.89 21.90 24.70
CA ASP A 19 23.27 22.13 26.01
C ASP A 19 24.32 22.15 27.13
N ALA A 20 24.62 23.36 27.62
CA ALA A 20 24.94 23.69 29.01
C ALA A 20 25.31 25.17 29.12
N GLY A 21 24.46 26.00 29.76
CA GLY A 21 24.94 27.22 30.42
C GLY A 21 24.03 28.46 30.38
N SER A 22 23.30 28.65 31.49
CA SER A 22 22.82 29.90 32.12
C SER A 22 22.11 30.98 31.30
N GLY A 23 20.94 31.40 31.80
CA GLY A 23 19.97 32.22 31.12
C GLY A 23 20.44 33.56 30.57
N THR A 24 19.87 33.92 29.42
CA THR A 24 19.44 35.25 28.99
C THR A 24 18.74 35.07 27.63
N GLU A 25 17.56 35.69 27.50
CA GLU A 25 16.71 35.87 26.30
C GLU A 25 16.49 34.70 25.32
N ILE A 26 15.22 34.41 25.06
CA ILE A 26 14.75 33.46 24.03
C ILE A 26 15.23 33.97 22.65
N PRO A 27 16.05 33.21 21.88
CA PRO A 27 16.44 33.63 20.53
C PRO A 27 15.24 33.57 19.59
N ASP A 28 15.11 34.61 18.77
CA ASP A 28 14.08 34.82 17.76
C ASP A 28 13.77 33.55 16.95
N LEU A 29 12.54 33.04 17.09
CA LEU A 29 12.06 31.86 16.37
C LEU A 29 12.01 32.11 14.86
N GLU A 30 11.81 33.35 14.41
CA GLU A 30 11.73 33.71 13.00
C GLU A 30 13.06 33.41 12.28
N PHE A 31 14.19 33.76 12.91
CA PHE A 31 15.51 33.42 12.40
C PHE A 31 15.72 31.91 12.26
N ARG A 32 15.37 31.10 13.28
CA ARG A 32 15.52 29.64 13.22
C ARG A 32 14.62 28.99 12.15
N VAL A 33 13.39 29.48 12.03
CA VAL A 33 12.44 29.06 11.00
C VAL A 33 12.98 29.36 9.60
N ASN A 34 13.57 30.53 9.39
CA ASN A 34 14.16 30.93 8.12
C ASN A 34 15.38 30.09 7.74
N VAL A 35 16.23 29.70 8.71
CA VAL A 35 17.35 28.79 8.47
C VAL A 35 16.88 27.42 8.01
N VAL A 36 15.86 26.85 8.67
CA VAL A 36 15.28 25.55 8.28
C VAL A 36 14.62 25.64 6.90
N LYS A 37 13.90 26.72 6.61
CA LYS A 37 13.29 26.97 5.29
C LYS A 37 14.35 26.98 4.19
N LEU A 38 15.44 27.72 4.38
CA LEU A 38 16.53 27.83 3.42
C LEU A 38 17.26 26.49 3.23
N ALA A 39 17.44 25.72 4.30
CA ALA A 39 18.02 24.38 4.24
C ALA A 39 17.15 23.42 3.40
N VAL A 40 15.82 23.47 3.56
CA VAL A 40 14.89 22.66 2.77
C VAL A 40 14.84 23.11 1.30
N GLU A 41 14.84 24.41 1.03
CA GLU A 41 14.92 24.92 -0.34
C GLU A 41 16.22 24.49 -1.04
N ASN A 42 17.34 24.51 -0.32
CA ASN A 42 18.62 24.02 -0.83
C ASN A 42 18.65 22.50 -1.02
N LEU A 43 18.00 21.75 -0.13
CA LEU A 43 17.82 20.30 -0.29
C LEU A 43 17.00 20.01 -1.55
N ILE A 44 15.88 20.70 -1.77
CA ILE A 44 15.04 20.54 -2.96
C ILE A 44 15.82 20.89 -4.23
N LYS A 45 16.57 22.01 -4.21
CA LYS A 45 17.44 22.43 -5.35
C LYS A 45 18.51 21.40 -5.70
N ARG A 46 18.97 20.59 -4.73
CA ARG A 46 19.98 19.55 -4.93
C ARG A 46 19.37 18.18 -5.24
N LEU A 47 18.18 17.90 -4.72
CA LEU A 47 17.51 16.61 -4.88
C LEU A 47 17.15 16.36 -6.34
N THR A 48 16.49 17.30 -7.01
CA THR A 48 16.09 17.14 -8.40
C THR A 48 17.27 16.85 -9.35
N PRO A 49 18.38 17.62 -9.36
CA PRO A 49 19.51 17.28 -10.23
C PRO A 49 20.18 15.96 -9.83
N CYS A 50 20.31 15.67 -8.54
CA CYS A 50 20.86 14.37 -8.09
C CYS A 50 20.02 13.19 -8.56
N MET A 51 18.68 13.29 -8.49
CA MET A 51 17.77 12.25 -8.97
C MET A 51 17.82 12.13 -10.50
N ALA A 52 17.92 13.26 -11.22
CA ALA A 52 18.05 13.26 -12.67
C ALA A 52 19.36 12.60 -13.13
N ASP A 53 20.48 12.86 -12.44
CA ASP A 53 21.76 12.23 -12.72
C ASP A 53 21.70 10.72 -12.46
N MET A 54 21.15 10.30 -11.31
CA MET A 54 20.96 8.88 -11.01
C MET A 54 20.08 8.18 -12.06
N ILE A 55 18.94 8.79 -12.42
CA ILE A 55 18.05 8.28 -13.47
C ILE A 55 18.83 8.08 -14.77
N LYS A 56 19.62 9.07 -15.20
CA LYS A 56 20.39 9.00 -16.44
C LYS A 56 21.43 7.88 -16.42
N GLU A 57 22.18 7.73 -15.33
CA GLU A 57 23.19 6.66 -15.22
C GLU A 57 22.56 5.26 -15.22
N VAL A 58 21.41 5.09 -14.55
CA VAL A 58 20.67 3.81 -14.55
C VAL A 58 20.05 3.54 -15.93
N ASP A 59 19.55 4.59 -16.61
CA ASP A 59 18.96 4.49 -17.95
C ASP A 59 20.01 4.08 -19.00
N ASN A 60 21.20 4.69 -18.97
CA ASN A 60 22.32 4.25 -19.81
C ASN A 60 22.70 2.79 -19.51
N ARG A 61 22.70 2.40 -18.23
CA ARG A 61 23.11 1.05 -17.83
C ARG A 61 22.12 -0.01 -18.28
N GLN A 62 20.82 0.24 -18.18
CA GLN A 62 19.81 -0.75 -18.56
C GLN A 62 19.84 -1.05 -20.07
N GLU A 63 20.19 -0.08 -20.93
CA GLU A 63 20.32 -0.27 -22.38
C GLU A 63 21.44 -1.26 -22.74
N GLU A 64 22.47 -1.39 -21.90
CA GLU A 64 23.60 -2.29 -22.11
C GLU A 64 23.35 -3.71 -21.59
N LEU A 65 22.27 -3.95 -20.85
CA LEU A 65 22.00 -5.25 -20.25
C LEU A 65 21.50 -6.24 -21.30
N THR A 66 22.13 -7.42 -21.33
CA THR A 66 21.71 -8.53 -22.19
C THR A 66 20.51 -9.29 -21.60
N ILE A 67 20.37 -9.28 -20.27
CA ILE A 67 19.28 -9.91 -19.53
C ILE A 67 18.11 -8.93 -19.45
N GLN A 68 17.03 -9.22 -20.17
CA GLN A 68 15.89 -8.32 -20.33
C GLN A 68 15.12 -8.09 -19.04
N SER A 69 15.01 -9.09 -18.16
CA SER A 69 14.32 -8.94 -16.88
C SER A 69 15.05 -7.98 -15.93
N HIS A 70 16.39 -8.00 -15.90
CA HIS A 70 17.17 -7.03 -15.14
C HIS A 70 17.00 -5.62 -15.70
N SER A 71 16.99 -5.47 -17.04
CA SER A 71 16.69 -4.19 -17.70
C SER A 71 15.30 -3.67 -17.32
N ALA A 72 14.28 -4.53 -17.37
CA ALA A 72 12.91 -4.20 -16.98
C ALA A 72 12.79 -3.77 -15.51
N LEU A 73 13.51 -4.44 -14.60
CA LEU A 73 13.56 -4.07 -13.18
C LEU A 73 14.14 -2.66 -12.99
N LEU A 74 15.23 -2.32 -13.69
CA LEU A 74 15.85 -1.00 -13.62
C LEU A 74 14.96 0.09 -14.23
N LEU A 75 14.30 -0.19 -15.36
CA LEU A 75 13.33 0.72 -15.98
C LEU A 75 12.16 1.01 -15.03
N ARG A 76 11.62 -0.02 -14.36
CA ARG A 76 10.57 0.13 -13.34
C ARG A 76 11.04 1.04 -12.19
N GLY A 77 12.25 0.82 -11.67
CA GLY A 77 12.84 1.66 -10.64
C GLY A 77 12.97 3.12 -11.08
N ILE A 78 13.44 3.38 -12.31
CA ILE A 78 13.51 4.72 -12.90
C ILE A 78 12.13 5.40 -12.92
N GLU A 79 11.09 4.69 -13.37
CA GLU A 79 9.73 5.22 -13.43
C GLU A 79 9.20 5.61 -12.03
N GLN A 80 9.47 4.78 -11.02
CA GLN A 80 9.04 5.09 -9.66
C GLN A 80 9.79 6.27 -9.06
N VAL A 81 11.10 6.39 -9.27
CA VAL A 81 11.86 7.57 -8.82
C VAL A 81 11.34 8.83 -9.51
N LYS A 82 11.08 8.78 -10.82
CA LYS A 82 10.47 9.90 -11.58
C LYS A 82 9.12 10.31 -10.99
N ARG A 83 8.27 9.33 -10.64
CA ARG A 83 6.94 9.57 -10.05
C ARG A 83 7.02 10.12 -8.62
N LEU A 84 7.86 9.54 -7.76
CA LEU A 84 7.95 9.87 -6.34
C LEU A 84 8.62 11.22 -6.11
N THR A 85 9.59 11.62 -6.93
CA THR A 85 10.35 12.87 -6.77
C THR A 85 9.46 14.12 -6.58
N PRO A 86 8.51 14.46 -7.48
CA PRO A 86 7.65 15.62 -7.30
C PRO A 86 6.69 15.50 -6.10
N ILE A 87 6.26 14.28 -5.75
CA ILE A 87 5.34 14.02 -4.64
C ILE A 87 6.06 14.23 -3.30
N LEU A 88 7.29 13.71 -3.18
CA LEU A 88 8.15 13.89 -2.03
C LEU A 88 8.50 15.36 -1.81
N ILE A 89 8.86 16.10 -2.88
CA ILE A 89 9.10 17.55 -2.81
C ILE A 89 7.86 18.27 -2.29
N SER A 90 6.66 17.90 -2.76
CA SER A 90 5.41 18.51 -2.32
C SER A 90 5.09 18.21 -0.85
N SER A 91 5.31 16.96 -0.42
CA SER A 91 5.14 16.54 0.97
C SER A 91 6.10 17.26 1.93
N LEU A 92 7.38 17.40 1.53
CA LEU A 92 8.37 18.19 2.26
C LEU A 92 7.93 19.65 2.44
N LYS A 93 7.46 20.29 1.36
CA LYS A 93 6.96 21.67 1.41
C LYS A 93 5.74 21.81 2.33
N LEU A 94 4.80 20.87 2.25
CA LEU A 94 3.61 20.85 3.08
C LEU A 94 3.98 20.70 4.57
N HIS A 95 4.89 19.79 4.89
CA HIS A 95 5.35 19.60 6.27
C HIS A 95 6.02 20.86 6.83
N VAL A 96 6.93 21.47 6.07
CA VAL A 96 7.55 22.74 6.46
C VAL A 96 6.49 23.83 6.67
N ASN A 97 5.54 23.98 5.75
CA ASN A 97 4.50 24.99 5.85
C ASN A 97 3.59 24.78 7.07
N THR A 98 3.17 23.54 7.32
CA THR A 98 2.30 23.20 8.45
C THR A 98 3.02 23.34 9.80
N HIS A 99 4.28 22.94 9.87
CA HIS A 99 5.11 23.07 11.08
C HIS A 99 5.45 24.54 11.38
N GLN A 100 5.88 25.32 10.38
CA GLN A 100 6.30 26.71 10.57
C GLN A 100 5.14 27.66 10.91
N ASN A 101 3.96 27.43 10.33
CA ASN A 101 2.79 28.27 10.56
C ASN A 101 1.85 27.72 11.64
N HIS A 102 2.28 26.69 12.38
CA HIS A 102 1.48 26.01 13.43
C HIS A 102 0.07 25.63 12.96
N LEU A 103 -0.04 25.15 11.72
CA LEU A 103 -1.31 24.73 11.15
C LEU A 103 -1.71 23.36 11.70
N PRO A 104 -3.02 23.08 11.84
CA PRO A 104 -3.48 21.72 12.12
C PRO A 104 -3.02 20.79 10.99
N GLY A 105 -2.67 19.53 11.32
CA GLY A 105 -2.20 18.56 10.34
C GLY A 105 -0.67 18.35 10.30
N ALA A 106 0.09 18.91 11.25
CA ALA A 106 1.55 18.79 11.26
C ALA A 106 2.06 17.35 11.48
N ALA A 107 1.34 16.55 12.28
CA ALA A 107 1.68 15.15 12.51
C ALA A 107 1.41 14.30 11.26
N GLU A 108 0.30 14.56 10.58
CA GLU A 108 -0.12 13.89 9.34
C GLU A 108 0.81 14.24 8.18
N SER A 109 1.20 15.51 8.06
CA SER A 109 2.17 15.95 7.04
C SER A 109 3.55 15.35 7.27
N GLN A 110 3.96 15.18 8.54
CA GLN A 110 5.19 14.47 8.90
C GLN A 110 5.13 12.99 8.52
N ALA A 111 4.06 12.28 8.91
CA ALA A 111 3.88 10.87 8.58
C ALA A 111 3.86 10.63 7.05
N ASN A 112 3.20 11.50 6.28
CA ASN A 112 3.18 11.43 4.83
C ASN A 112 4.59 11.65 4.21
N ARG A 113 5.37 12.59 4.74
CA ARG A 113 6.76 12.81 4.33
C ARG A 113 7.61 11.57 4.59
N ASP A 114 7.51 11.00 5.78
CA ASP A 114 8.34 9.86 6.20
C ASP A 114 7.99 8.60 5.39
N PHE A 115 6.70 8.38 5.11
CA PHE A 115 6.25 7.34 4.18
C PHE A 115 6.87 7.51 2.79
N LEU A 116 6.75 8.69 2.18
CA LEU A 116 7.30 8.94 0.83
C LEU A 116 8.84 8.86 0.79
N LEU A 117 9.51 9.19 1.89
CA LEU A 117 10.95 9.03 2.02
C LEU A 117 11.32 7.54 2.07
N SER A 118 10.56 6.73 2.81
CA SER A 118 10.72 5.27 2.87
C SER A 118 10.49 4.65 1.49
N GLU A 119 9.43 5.03 0.78
CA GLU A 119 9.14 4.55 -0.57
C GLU A 119 10.28 4.88 -1.54
N MET A 120 10.75 6.14 -1.56
CA MET A 120 11.88 6.54 -2.39
C MET A 120 13.15 5.74 -2.06
N SER A 121 13.41 5.50 -0.77
CA SER A 121 14.53 4.68 -0.32
C SER A 121 14.40 3.24 -0.81
N THR A 122 13.22 2.62 -0.69
CA THR A 122 12.96 1.25 -1.18
C THR A 122 13.25 1.13 -2.68
N GLU A 123 12.78 2.09 -3.49
CA GLU A 123 13.04 2.08 -4.94
C GLU A 123 14.53 2.21 -5.27
N ILE A 124 15.27 3.06 -4.55
CA ILE A 124 16.72 3.17 -4.73
C ILE A 124 17.43 1.87 -4.35
N HIS A 125 17.02 1.19 -3.28
CA HIS A 125 17.60 -0.10 -2.90
C HIS A 125 17.33 -1.19 -3.95
N GLU A 126 16.14 -1.19 -4.56
CA GLU A 126 15.82 -2.10 -5.67
C GLU A 126 16.62 -1.80 -6.94
N ILE A 127 16.85 -0.52 -7.26
CA ILE A 127 17.77 -0.13 -8.34
C ILE A 127 19.18 -0.65 -8.06
N ILE A 128 19.70 -0.45 -6.84
CA ILE A 128 21.03 -0.95 -6.45
C ILE A 128 21.08 -2.47 -6.57
N ARG A 129 20.05 -3.18 -6.10
CA ARG A 129 19.93 -4.64 -6.24
C ARG A 129 19.99 -5.05 -7.71
N GLY A 130 19.18 -4.43 -8.57
CA GLY A 130 19.14 -4.68 -10.01
C GLY A 130 20.47 -4.46 -10.71
N LEU A 131 21.17 -3.37 -10.36
CA LEU A 131 22.50 -3.05 -10.90
C LEU A 131 23.56 -4.10 -10.52
N GLN A 132 23.34 -4.82 -9.41
CA GLN A 132 24.26 -5.82 -8.88
C GLN A 132 23.91 -7.25 -9.33
N LEU A 133 22.81 -7.46 -10.05
CA LEU A 133 22.47 -8.77 -10.60
C LEU A 133 23.42 -9.15 -11.75
N THR A 134 24.06 -10.31 -11.63
CA THR A 134 25.02 -10.82 -12.62
C THR A 134 24.59 -12.13 -13.29
N GLU A 135 23.52 -12.76 -12.81
CA GLU A 135 23.05 -14.07 -13.24
C GLU A 135 21.53 -14.04 -13.46
N THR A 136 21.03 -14.79 -14.45
CA THR A 136 19.60 -15.03 -14.62
C THR A 136 19.16 -16.01 -13.53
N ASP A 137 18.50 -15.52 -12.48
CA ASP A 137 17.85 -16.41 -11.53
C ASP A 137 16.75 -17.18 -12.26
N SER A 138 16.88 -18.50 -12.33
CA SER A 138 15.90 -19.44 -12.89
C SER A 138 14.53 -19.45 -12.16
N SER A 139 14.26 -18.45 -11.32
CA SER A 139 13.08 -18.31 -10.47
C SER A 139 12.24 -17.07 -10.83
N GLU A 140 12.55 -16.35 -11.91
CA GLU A 140 11.68 -15.29 -12.41
C GLU A 140 10.37 -15.91 -12.93
N LEU A 141 9.28 -15.55 -12.27
CA LEU A 141 7.92 -15.77 -12.73
C LEU A 141 7.85 -15.33 -14.20
N PHE A 142 7.59 -16.25 -15.13
CA PHE A 142 7.61 -15.93 -16.56
C PHE A 142 6.58 -14.83 -16.88
N ASP A 143 6.81 -14.06 -17.95
CA ASP A 143 5.84 -13.04 -18.43
C ASP A 143 4.42 -13.62 -18.56
N ASP A 144 4.31 -14.91 -18.90
CA ASP A 144 3.05 -15.66 -18.98
C ASP A 144 2.38 -15.84 -17.61
N ASP A 145 3.15 -16.15 -16.57
CA ASP A 145 2.66 -16.32 -15.21
C ASP A 145 2.25 -14.97 -14.61
N LEU A 146 3.01 -13.89 -14.88
CA LEU A 146 2.65 -12.53 -14.50
C LEU A 146 1.37 -12.07 -15.22
N ALA A 147 1.26 -12.32 -16.52
CA ALA A 147 0.06 -12.03 -17.30
C ALA A 147 -1.16 -12.81 -16.79
N ALA A 148 -0.98 -14.10 -16.47
CA ALA A 148 -2.01 -14.93 -15.85
C ALA A 148 -2.42 -14.35 -14.49
N MET A 149 -1.48 -13.83 -13.71
CA MET A 149 -1.77 -13.18 -12.42
C MET A 149 -2.62 -11.91 -12.59
N HIS A 150 -2.24 -11.03 -13.52
CA HIS A 150 -3.03 -9.83 -13.87
C HIS A 150 -4.44 -10.18 -14.36
N MET A 151 -4.56 -11.18 -15.22
CA MET A 151 -5.84 -11.63 -15.76
C MET A 151 -6.76 -12.16 -14.64
N ASN A 152 -6.25 -13.04 -13.77
CA ASN A 152 -7.02 -13.60 -12.67
C ASN A 152 -7.39 -12.53 -11.64
N LYS A 153 -6.50 -11.57 -11.36
CA LYS A 153 -6.84 -10.42 -10.52
C LYS A 153 -7.97 -9.58 -11.10
N ALA A 154 -7.90 -9.21 -12.37
CA ALA A 154 -8.94 -8.40 -13.00
C ALA A 154 -10.30 -9.13 -13.00
N ALA A 155 -10.29 -10.45 -13.24
CA ALA A 155 -11.49 -11.28 -13.14
C ALA A 155 -12.06 -11.29 -11.71
N PHE A 156 -11.21 -11.44 -10.69
CA PHE A 156 -11.58 -11.39 -9.28
C PHE A 156 -12.22 -10.04 -8.91
N ASP A 157 -11.53 -8.92 -9.16
CA ASP A 157 -12.00 -7.57 -8.81
C ASP A 157 -13.34 -7.23 -9.50
N SER A 158 -13.51 -7.63 -10.77
CA SER A 158 -14.71 -7.32 -11.54
C SER A 158 -16.00 -7.95 -10.98
N ARG A 159 -15.87 -8.98 -10.14
CA ARG A 159 -17.00 -9.75 -9.58
C ARG A 159 -17.24 -9.50 -8.11
N LEU A 160 -16.27 -8.97 -7.37
CA LEU A 160 -16.40 -8.71 -5.94
C LEU A 160 -17.60 -7.83 -5.58
N GLN A 161 -17.84 -6.75 -6.33
CA GLN A 161 -18.99 -5.88 -6.05
C GLN A 161 -20.31 -6.61 -6.23
N PHE A 162 -20.44 -7.43 -7.28
CA PHE A 162 -21.63 -8.24 -7.52
C PHE A 162 -21.86 -9.27 -6.40
N VAL A 163 -20.79 -9.83 -5.83
CA VAL A 163 -20.88 -10.75 -4.70
C VAL A 163 -21.31 -10.01 -3.43
N SER A 164 -20.73 -8.84 -3.14
CA SER A 164 -21.12 -8.00 -1.99
C SER A 164 -22.58 -7.54 -2.06
N ASP A 165 -23.04 -7.08 -3.22
CA ASP A 165 -24.43 -6.71 -3.46
C ASP A 165 -25.36 -7.93 -3.29
N TRP A 166 -24.93 -9.10 -3.77
CA TRP A 166 -25.67 -10.35 -3.63
C TRP A 166 -25.78 -10.84 -2.19
N ILE A 167 -24.76 -10.64 -1.37
CA ILE A 167 -24.78 -11.00 0.06
C ILE A 167 -25.66 -10.01 0.84
N SER A 168 -25.63 -8.73 0.47
CA SER A 168 -26.38 -7.65 1.10
C SER A 168 -27.88 -7.68 0.85
N ASP A 169 -28.32 -8.31 -0.23
CA ASP A 169 -29.75 -8.47 -0.50
C ASP A 169 -30.37 -9.55 0.41
N SER A 170 -31.11 -9.08 1.42
CA SER A 170 -31.84 -9.89 2.39
C SER A 170 -33.17 -10.45 1.85
N ASN A 171 -33.64 -9.96 0.69
CA ASN A 171 -34.97 -10.26 0.16
C ASN A 171 -34.91 -10.92 -1.23
N CYS A 172 -33.74 -11.44 -1.62
CA CYS A 172 -33.51 -11.91 -2.97
C CYS A 172 -34.30 -13.20 -3.29
N SER A 173 -34.93 -13.22 -4.46
CA SER A 173 -35.79 -14.30 -4.96
C SER A 173 -35.05 -15.64 -5.09
N VAL A 174 -35.75 -16.76 -4.82
CA VAL A 174 -35.24 -18.15 -4.80
C VAL A 174 -34.59 -18.62 -6.12
N ALA A 175 -34.75 -17.88 -7.22
CA ALA A 175 -34.31 -18.25 -8.58
C ALA A 175 -32.83 -17.94 -8.91
N MET A 176 -31.97 -17.72 -7.91
CA MET A 176 -30.64 -17.13 -8.12
C MET A 176 -29.59 -18.06 -8.71
N THR A 177 -29.21 -17.84 -9.97
CA THR A 177 -27.95 -18.37 -10.55
C THR A 177 -26.88 -17.30 -10.73
N ALA A 178 -27.24 -16.01 -10.77
CA ALA A 178 -26.30 -14.94 -11.11
C ALA A 178 -25.28 -14.61 -10.00
N GLY A 179 -25.74 -14.46 -8.76
CA GLY A 179 -24.86 -14.19 -7.60
C GLY A 179 -23.97 -15.39 -7.25
N GLU A 180 -24.54 -16.59 -7.26
CA GLU A 180 -23.79 -17.84 -7.10
C GLU A 180 -22.74 -18.02 -8.21
N LYS A 181 -23.09 -17.69 -9.46
CA LYS A 181 -22.12 -17.69 -10.57
C LYS A 181 -21.02 -16.66 -10.39
N ALA A 182 -21.34 -15.46 -9.90
CA ALA A 182 -20.34 -14.43 -9.60
C ALA A 182 -19.38 -14.88 -8.49
N LEU A 183 -19.90 -15.50 -7.42
CA LEU A 183 -19.08 -16.06 -6.35
C LEU A 183 -18.16 -17.17 -6.86
N ASN A 184 -18.68 -18.11 -7.66
CA ASN A 184 -17.86 -19.17 -8.24
C ASN A 184 -16.74 -18.61 -9.13
N GLN A 185 -16.97 -17.49 -9.82
CA GLN A 185 -15.93 -16.81 -10.60
C GLN A 185 -14.86 -16.17 -9.71
N VAL A 186 -15.24 -15.58 -8.57
CA VAL A 186 -14.30 -15.05 -7.56
C VAL A 186 -13.44 -16.18 -7.01
N LEU A 187 -14.06 -17.29 -6.58
CA LEU A 187 -13.37 -18.46 -6.02
C LEU A 187 -12.39 -19.08 -7.03
N ASN A 188 -12.82 -19.27 -8.28
CA ASN A 188 -11.95 -19.84 -9.32
C ASN A 188 -10.75 -18.93 -9.60
N SER A 189 -10.95 -17.61 -9.64
CA SER A 189 -9.85 -16.66 -9.85
C SER A 189 -8.85 -16.67 -8.69
N ALA A 190 -9.34 -16.75 -7.44
CA ALA A 190 -8.49 -16.86 -6.26
C ALA A 190 -7.72 -18.19 -6.20
N ARG A 191 -8.35 -19.31 -6.54
CA ARG A 191 -7.66 -20.61 -6.62
C ARG A 191 -6.62 -20.64 -7.74
N ASN A 192 -6.91 -20.04 -8.89
CA ASN A 192 -5.93 -19.90 -9.97
C ASN A 192 -4.72 -19.06 -9.53
N LEU A 193 -4.93 -17.95 -8.81
CA LEU A 193 -3.85 -17.17 -8.22
C LEU A 193 -3.02 -18.01 -7.24
N ALA A 194 -3.66 -18.74 -6.33
CA ALA A 194 -2.96 -19.64 -5.41
C ALA A 194 -2.13 -20.71 -6.15
N ASN A 195 -2.63 -21.22 -7.28
CA ASN A 195 -1.95 -22.22 -8.10
C ASN A 195 -0.75 -21.66 -8.89
N LEU A 196 -0.65 -20.35 -9.10
CA LEU A 196 0.56 -19.73 -9.66
C LEU A 196 1.71 -19.69 -8.63
N ASN A 197 1.40 -19.82 -7.32
CA ASN A 197 2.36 -19.78 -6.20
C ASN A 197 2.26 -21.01 -5.26
N GLN A 198 2.14 -22.22 -5.82
CA GLN A 198 1.82 -23.47 -5.09
C GLN A 198 2.74 -23.81 -3.90
N THR A 199 3.99 -23.36 -3.91
CA THR A 199 4.97 -23.68 -2.87
C THR A 199 4.85 -22.78 -1.63
N SER A 200 4.08 -21.69 -1.71
CA SER A 200 3.92 -20.74 -0.61
C SER A 200 2.93 -21.24 0.46
N SER A 201 3.20 -20.93 1.73
CA SER A 201 2.22 -21.12 2.82
C SER A 201 0.91 -20.38 2.54
N ASN A 202 1.01 -19.26 1.83
CA ASN A 202 -0.11 -18.40 1.52
C ASN A 202 -1.03 -18.99 0.44
N SER A 203 -0.48 -19.75 -0.52
CA SER A 203 -1.29 -20.51 -1.48
C SER A 203 -2.24 -21.46 -0.77
N LYS A 204 -1.75 -22.22 0.22
CA LYS A 204 -2.59 -23.10 1.04
C LYS A 204 -3.65 -22.34 1.83
N ALA A 205 -3.30 -21.17 2.38
CA ALA A 205 -4.25 -20.31 3.08
C ALA A 205 -5.36 -19.77 2.15
N ILE A 206 -5.02 -19.36 0.93
CA ILE A 206 -6.00 -18.89 -0.07
C ILE A 206 -6.97 -20.03 -0.46
N ILE A 207 -6.46 -21.25 -0.68
CA ILE A 207 -7.29 -22.41 -0.97
C ILE A 207 -8.25 -22.69 0.19
N HIS A 208 -7.76 -22.69 1.43
CA HIS A 208 -8.60 -22.90 2.61
C HIS A 208 -9.72 -21.84 2.72
N LEU A 209 -9.38 -20.56 2.56
CA LEU A 209 -10.35 -19.46 2.60
C LEU A 209 -11.39 -19.57 1.47
N CYS A 210 -11.00 -20.07 0.30
CA CYS A 210 -11.92 -20.34 -0.80
C CYS A 210 -12.93 -21.45 -0.45
N ASP A 211 -12.49 -22.48 0.27
CA ASP A 211 -13.36 -23.58 0.69
C ASP A 211 -14.32 -23.13 1.80
N GLU A 212 -13.83 -22.40 2.82
CA GLU A 212 -14.69 -21.80 3.86
C GLU A 212 -15.74 -20.84 3.27
N LEU A 213 -15.32 -19.95 2.36
CA LEU A 213 -16.22 -19.01 1.70
C LEU A 213 -17.32 -19.74 0.91
N ASN A 214 -16.96 -20.83 0.24
CA ASN A 214 -17.91 -21.68 -0.46
C ASN A 214 -18.92 -22.33 0.50
N ASP A 215 -18.46 -22.86 1.63
CA ASP A 215 -19.32 -23.52 2.62
C ASP A 215 -20.31 -22.53 3.26
N TYR A 216 -19.86 -21.32 3.58
CA TYR A 216 -20.75 -20.25 4.05
C TYR A 216 -21.77 -19.86 2.98
N ALA A 217 -21.35 -19.73 1.71
CA ALA A 217 -22.26 -19.39 0.63
C ALA A 217 -23.32 -20.47 0.37
N GLN A 218 -22.96 -21.76 0.43
CA GLN A 218 -23.92 -22.85 0.29
C GLN A 218 -24.91 -22.87 1.45
N SER A 219 -24.44 -22.62 2.67
CA SER A 219 -25.29 -22.47 3.85
C SER A 219 -26.26 -21.29 3.71
N LEU A 220 -25.79 -20.16 3.19
CA LEU A 220 -26.60 -18.98 2.89
C LEU A 220 -27.69 -19.28 1.85
N ILE A 221 -27.34 -19.98 0.77
CA ILE A 221 -28.29 -20.40 -0.28
C ILE A 221 -29.36 -21.32 0.31
N HIS A 222 -28.96 -22.29 1.14
CA HIS A 222 -29.89 -23.20 1.81
C HIS A 222 -30.86 -22.45 2.72
N LEU A 223 -30.36 -21.52 3.53
CA LEU A 223 -31.18 -20.71 4.43
C LEU A 223 -32.16 -19.81 3.67
N ARG A 224 -31.72 -19.16 2.59
CA ARG A 224 -32.57 -18.37 1.69
C ARG A 224 -33.70 -19.20 1.08
N ARG A 225 -33.41 -20.43 0.64
CA ARG A 225 -34.43 -21.37 0.12
C ARG A 225 -35.41 -21.85 1.20
N SER A 226 -34.95 -21.97 2.44
CA SER A 226 -35.76 -22.41 3.58
C SER A 226 -36.57 -21.29 4.28
N GLY A 227 -36.35 -20.01 3.92
CA GLY A 227 -37.07 -18.86 4.48
C GLY A 227 -36.57 -18.36 5.85
N HIS A 228 -35.43 -18.84 6.36
CA HIS A 228 -34.89 -18.48 7.67
C HIS A 228 -33.97 -17.24 7.60
N ILE A 229 -34.56 -16.05 7.50
CA ILE A 229 -33.86 -14.77 7.26
C ILE A 229 -33.02 -14.31 8.46
N ALA A 230 -33.39 -14.65 9.71
CA ALA A 230 -32.68 -14.20 10.92
C ALA A 230 -31.24 -14.74 11.02
N SER A 231 -30.99 -15.95 10.53
CA SER A 231 -29.69 -16.62 10.48
C SER A 231 -28.81 -16.17 9.29
N VAL A 232 -29.32 -15.32 8.39
CA VAL A 232 -28.58 -14.80 7.23
C VAL A 232 -27.56 -13.73 7.62
N ILE A 233 -27.81 -12.97 8.70
CA ILE A 233 -26.97 -11.84 9.12
C ILE A 233 -25.61 -12.32 9.67
N GLU A 234 -25.59 -13.41 10.43
CA GLU A 234 -24.35 -13.99 10.98
C GLU A 234 -23.45 -14.56 9.86
N LEU A 235 -24.06 -15.21 8.87
CA LEU A 235 -23.33 -15.69 7.69
C LEU A 235 -22.81 -14.55 6.80
N HIS A 236 -23.54 -13.44 6.69
CA HIS A 236 -23.06 -12.26 5.96
C HIS A 236 -21.72 -11.79 6.56
N TYR A 237 -21.63 -11.64 7.88
CA TYR A 237 -20.41 -11.22 8.56
C TYR A 237 -19.24 -12.19 8.30
N ASN A 238 -19.48 -13.50 8.39
CA ASN A 238 -18.45 -14.50 8.14
C ASN A 238 -17.97 -14.50 6.68
N ILE A 239 -18.87 -14.27 5.72
CA ILE A 239 -18.53 -14.19 4.29
C ILE A 239 -17.67 -12.94 4.01
N ASP A 240 -18.07 -11.77 4.51
CA ASP A 240 -17.31 -10.53 4.32
C ASP A 240 -15.92 -10.60 4.96
N GLU A 241 -15.82 -11.11 6.19
CA GLU A 241 -14.54 -11.32 6.87
C GLU A 241 -13.62 -12.27 6.09
N THR A 242 -14.18 -13.36 5.53
CA THR A 242 -13.41 -14.33 4.75
C THR A 242 -12.92 -13.73 3.43
N ILE A 243 -13.74 -12.91 2.76
CA ILE A 243 -13.33 -12.16 1.55
C ILE A 243 -12.22 -11.16 1.88
N LEU A 244 -12.33 -10.48 3.01
CA LEU A 244 -11.37 -9.47 3.44
C LEU A 244 -10.03 -10.09 3.84
N LEU A 245 -10.05 -11.22 4.54
CA LEU A 245 -8.86 -12.04 4.83
C LEU A 245 -8.23 -12.57 3.54
N MET A 246 -9.03 -13.04 2.57
CA MET A 246 -8.52 -13.51 1.28
C MET A 246 -7.84 -12.39 0.50
N LEU A 247 -8.44 -11.20 0.47
CA LEU A 247 -7.82 -9.99 -0.11
C LEU A 247 -6.50 -9.64 0.57
N PHE A 248 -6.46 -9.70 1.90
CA PHE A 248 -5.23 -9.46 2.66
C PHE A 248 -4.15 -10.48 2.28
N VAL A 249 -4.44 -11.78 2.32
CA VAL A 249 -3.46 -12.81 1.94
C VAL A 249 -2.99 -12.61 0.49
N LEU A 250 -3.87 -12.26 -0.45
CA LEU A 250 -3.49 -11.94 -1.83
C LEU A 250 -2.55 -10.72 -1.92
N ILE A 251 -2.81 -9.64 -1.18
CA ILE A 251 -1.94 -8.45 -1.14
C ILE A 251 -0.54 -8.78 -0.60
N TYR A 252 -0.45 -9.66 0.40
CA TYR A 252 0.84 -10.02 1.02
C TYR A 252 1.60 -11.12 0.27
N SER A 253 0.92 -11.87 -0.61
CA SER A 253 1.50 -13.02 -1.33
C SER A 253 1.98 -12.68 -2.74
N PHE A 254 1.52 -11.57 -3.27
CA PHE A 254 1.77 -11.15 -4.64
C PHE A 254 2.30 -9.73 -4.66
N ASP A 255 2.99 -9.35 -5.73
CA ASP A 255 3.68 -8.07 -5.86
C ASP A 255 2.74 -6.89 -5.44
N PRO A 256 3.19 -5.97 -4.56
CA PRO A 256 2.41 -4.81 -4.11
C PRO A 256 1.89 -3.93 -5.27
N PHE A 257 2.51 -3.97 -6.44
CA PHE A 257 2.06 -3.29 -7.66
C PHE A 257 0.94 -4.03 -8.39
N LEU A 258 0.87 -5.36 -8.24
CA LEU A 258 -0.22 -6.15 -8.76
C LEU A 258 -1.47 -6.00 -7.90
N PHE A 259 -1.33 -5.98 -6.58
CA PHE A 259 -2.40 -5.71 -5.62
C PHE A 259 -2.11 -4.41 -4.84
N PRO A 260 -2.14 -3.23 -5.51
CA PRO A 260 -1.96 -1.98 -4.80
C PRO A 260 -3.04 -1.90 -3.72
N VAL A 261 -2.70 -1.35 -2.55
CA VAL A 261 -3.62 -1.11 -1.44
C VAL A 261 -4.71 -0.14 -1.90
N GLY A 262 -5.69 -0.69 -2.62
CA GLY A 262 -6.85 -0.05 -3.20
C GLY A 262 -8.09 -0.28 -2.33
N PHE A 263 -7.87 -0.53 -1.04
CA PHE A 263 -8.90 -0.62 0.01
C PHE A 263 -9.52 0.76 0.31
N ASN A 264 -9.78 1.55 -0.74
CA ASN A 264 -10.12 2.97 -0.62
C ASN A 264 -11.46 3.33 -1.27
N LYS A 265 -12.18 2.39 -1.91
CA LYS A 265 -13.54 2.69 -2.40
C LYS A 265 -14.60 2.68 -1.29
N THR A 266 -14.39 1.97 -0.19
CA THR A 266 -15.26 2.04 1.00
C THR A 266 -14.91 3.19 1.95
N LEU A 267 -13.71 3.81 1.84
CA LEU A 267 -13.32 4.98 2.64
C LEU A 267 -13.48 6.34 1.91
N SER A 268 -13.71 6.34 0.59
CA SER A 268 -13.76 7.60 -0.20
C SER A 268 -15.03 8.45 -0.01
N TYR A 269 -15.94 8.11 0.90
CA TYR A 269 -17.13 8.93 1.16
C TYR A 269 -16.91 10.09 2.17
N ALA A 270 -15.69 10.31 2.65
CA ALA A 270 -15.47 11.17 3.82
C ALA A 270 -14.73 12.53 3.65
N PRO A 271 -14.04 12.93 2.56
CA PRO A 271 -13.25 14.17 2.61
C PRO A 271 -13.91 15.39 1.94
N GLY A 272 -15.23 15.41 1.76
CA GLY A 272 -15.95 16.53 1.12
C GLY A 272 -16.92 17.31 2.01
N CYS A 273 -17.06 16.99 3.31
CA CYS A 273 -18.10 17.59 4.13
C CYS A 273 -17.65 18.94 4.73
N PRO A 274 -18.43 20.04 4.60
CA PRO A 274 -18.15 21.33 5.22
C PRO A 274 -17.98 21.23 6.75
N ARG A 275 -17.17 22.14 7.34
CA ARG A 275 -16.79 22.17 8.78
C ARG A 275 -17.94 22.26 9.80
N THR A 276 -19.19 22.22 9.38
CA THR A 276 -20.38 22.45 10.23
C THR A 276 -21.21 21.19 10.51
N ALA A 277 -20.76 19.99 10.14
CA ALA A 277 -21.50 18.75 10.41
C ALA A 277 -21.12 18.14 11.77
N GLU A 278 -22.08 18.03 12.69
CA GLU A 278 -21.94 17.61 14.10
C GLU A 278 -21.65 16.11 14.33
N SER A 279 -21.52 15.26 13.31
CA SER A 279 -21.56 13.79 13.50
C SER A 279 -20.22 13.08 13.29
N ARG A 280 -19.13 13.53 13.96
CA ARG A 280 -17.79 12.92 13.80
C ARG A 280 -17.42 11.86 14.83
N GLU A 281 -18.28 11.54 15.80
CA GLU A 281 -17.98 10.52 16.81
C GLU A 281 -18.86 9.28 16.65
N SER A 282 -18.26 8.20 16.14
CA SER A 282 -18.77 6.83 16.30
C SER A 282 -17.59 5.86 16.34
N PRO A 283 -17.30 5.19 17.49
CA PRO A 283 -16.08 4.42 17.73
C PRO A 283 -16.03 3.02 17.08
N LEU A 284 -16.79 2.79 16.01
CA LEU A 284 -17.03 1.43 15.46
C LEU A 284 -15.96 0.89 14.48
N ASN A 285 -14.83 1.58 14.30
CA ASN A 285 -13.82 1.18 13.30
C ASN A 285 -12.48 0.68 13.87
N LEU A 286 -12.15 0.90 15.14
CA LEU A 286 -10.86 0.43 15.69
C LEU A 286 -10.86 -1.03 16.16
N SER A 287 -12.01 -1.60 16.56
CA SER A 287 -12.03 -3.00 17.04
C SER A 287 -11.89 -4.03 15.90
N LYS A 288 -12.19 -3.64 14.66
CA LYS A 288 -12.15 -4.52 13.47
C LYS A 288 -10.72 -4.86 13.05
N CYS A 289 -9.79 -3.90 13.09
CA CYS A 289 -8.39 -4.16 12.77
C CYS A 289 -7.69 -5.06 13.80
N SER A 290 -8.13 -5.04 15.07
CA SER A 290 -7.49 -5.84 16.13
C SER A 290 -7.82 -7.33 16.06
N HIS A 291 -8.94 -7.74 15.46
CA HIS A 291 -9.30 -9.16 15.33
C HIS A 291 -8.55 -9.86 14.19
N MET A 292 -8.28 -9.14 13.09
CA MET A 292 -7.55 -9.69 11.93
C MET A 292 -6.12 -10.16 12.25
N ALA A 293 -5.43 -9.51 13.20
CA ALA A 293 -4.06 -9.85 13.57
C ALA A 293 -3.92 -11.19 14.32
N THR A 294 -5.03 -11.79 14.77
CA THR A 294 -5.02 -13.01 15.60
C THR A 294 -5.39 -14.28 14.83
N ARG A 295 -5.80 -14.14 13.57
CA ARG A 295 -6.29 -15.24 12.71
C ARG A 295 -5.28 -15.70 11.63
N ILE A 296 -4.17 -14.97 11.48
CA ILE A 296 -3.02 -15.30 10.63
C ILE A 296 -1.94 -15.90 11.52
#